data_AF-A0A1A7W810-F1
#
_entry.id   AF-A0A1A7W810-F1
#
_cell.length_a   1.000
_cell.length_b   1.000
_cell.length_c   1.000
_cell.angle_alpha   90.00
_cell.angle_beta   90.00
_cell.angle_gamma   90.00
#
_symmetry.space_group_name_H-M   'P 1'
#
loop_
_entity.id
_entity.type
_entity.pdbx_description
1 polymer ?
#
loop_
_entity_poly.entity_id
_entity_poly.type
_entity_poly.pdbx_seq_one_letter_code
_entity_poly.pdbx_strand_id
1 'polypeptide(L)'
;MREVSHVLLTAMRMSSSSDTLPETLQCCEERLKFDPRITRFMLPIASNLNMNGSVLYEVASVVFIAQLNNIHLNGSHIINISLTAAASCMGAEGVPAIGALTSLFILSAVGLPAKEASLLVLLEWILDHFNTVINVWGDCIGVALVHHLSQNELLVQDQSR
;
A
#
# COMPACT_ATOMS: atom_id res chain seq x y z
N MET A 1 -7.35 -17.27 0.84
CA MET A 1 -7.27 -16.56 2.14
C MET A 1 -6.39 -17.29 3.16
N ARG A 2 -6.66 -18.55 3.53
CA ARG A 2 -5.81 -19.32 4.48
C ARG A 2 -4.35 -19.49 4.04
N GLU A 3 -4.14 -19.67 2.73
CA GLU A 3 -2.82 -19.89 2.12
C GLU A 3 -1.88 -18.67 2.22
N VAL A 4 -2.45 -17.45 2.28
CA VAL A 4 -1.72 -16.17 2.28
C VAL A 4 -1.38 -15.68 3.68
N SER A 5 -1.96 -16.29 4.73
CA SER A 5 -1.82 -15.78 6.11
C SER A 5 -0.37 -15.77 6.60
N HIS A 6 0.46 -16.70 6.15
CA HIS A 6 1.89 -16.73 6.48
C HIS A 6 2.61 -15.47 5.95
N VAL A 7 2.36 -15.13 4.69
CA VAL A 7 2.92 -13.93 4.05
C VAL A 7 2.45 -12.67 4.76
N LEU A 8 1.16 -12.58 5.13
CA LEU A 8 0.64 -11.43 5.87
C LEU A 8 1.29 -11.30 7.26
N LEU A 9 1.59 -12.41 7.94
CA LEU A 9 2.34 -12.37 9.20
C LEU A 9 3.80 -11.94 9.00
N THR A 10 4.44 -12.36 7.91
CA THR A 10 5.78 -11.90 7.54
C THR A 10 5.77 -10.40 7.21
N ALA A 11 4.78 -9.94 6.44
CA ALA A 11 4.58 -8.53 6.13
C ALA A 11 4.39 -7.68 7.37
N MET A 12 3.56 -8.17 8.31
CA MET A 12 3.40 -7.53 9.60
C MET A 12 4.72 -7.44 10.37
N ARG A 13 5.60 -8.46 10.30
CA ARG A 13 6.88 -8.45 11.03
C ARG A 13 7.94 -7.56 10.39
N MET A 14 7.99 -7.52 9.07
CA MET A 14 9.00 -6.78 8.32
C MET A 14 8.65 -5.30 8.17
N SER A 15 7.35 -4.95 8.22
CA SER A 15 6.85 -3.57 7.99
C SER A 15 7.35 -2.97 6.66
N SER A 16 7.52 -3.83 5.65
CA SER A 16 8.04 -3.45 4.33
C SER A 16 7.50 -4.41 3.26
N SER A 17 6.75 -3.89 2.28
CA SER A 17 6.18 -4.68 1.18
C SER A 17 7.28 -5.28 0.31
N SER A 18 8.30 -4.48 -0.03
CA SER A 18 9.43 -4.88 -0.87
C SER A 18 10.30 -5.95 -0.22
N ASP A 19 10.51 -5.90 1.09
CA ASP A 19 11.28 -6.94 1.79
C ASP A 19 10.51 -8.26 1.88
N THR A 20 9.18 -8.22 1.78
CA THR A 20 8.33 -9.43 1.78
C THR A 20 8.11 -10.02 0.39
N LEU A 21 8.55 -9.33 -0.67
CA LEU A 21 8.33 -9.72 -2.06
C LEU A 21 8.79 -11.17 -2.38
N PRO A 22 9.96 -11.65 -1.91
CA PRO A 22 10.37 -13.04 -2.18
C PRO A 22 9.40 -14.07 -1.60
N GLU A 23 8.92 -13.84 -0.38
CA GLU A 23 7.96 -14.71 0.31
C GLU A 23 6.58 -14.66 -0.36
N THR A 24 6.17 -13.47 -0.82
CA THR A 24 4.92 -13.26 -1.57
C THR A 24 4.96 -13.97 -2.92
N LEU A 25 6.08 -13.90 -3.65
CA LEU A 25 6.30 -14.64 -4.89
C LEU A 25 6.19 -16.16 -4.66
N GLN A 26 6.88 -16.67 -3.65
CA GLN A 26 6.84 -18.09 -3.31
C GLN A 26 5.42 -18.55 -2.94
N CYS A 27 4.69 -17.76 -2.15
CA CYS A 27 3.30 -18.06 -1.82
C CYS A 27 2.39 -18.09 -3.06
N CYS A 28 2.49 -17.11 -3.94
CA CYS A 28 1.68 -17.03 -5.14
C CYS A 28 1.97 -18.18 -6.13
N GLU A 29 3.25 -18.52 -6.35
CA GLU A 29 3.66 -19.57 -7.30
C GLU A 29 3.47 -20.98 -6.72
N GLU A 30 3.95 -21.23 -5.48
CA GLU A 30 4.02 -22.58 -4.94
C GLU A 30 2.75 -23.00 -4.21
N ARG A 31 2.08 -22.08 -3.51
CA ARG A 31 0.89 -22.39 -2.70
C ARG A 31 -0.39 -22.12 -3.48
N LEU A 32 -0.53 -20.92 -4.03
CA LEU A 32 -1.72 -20.53 -4.82
C LEU A 32 -1.70 -21.03 -6.27
N LYS A 33 -0.56 -21.55 -6.74
CA LYS A 33 -0.40 -22.10 -8.10
C LYS A 33 -0.71 -21.10 -9.21
N PHE A 34 -0.45 -19.82 -8.99
CA PHE A 34 -0.57 -18.80 -10.02
C PHE A 34 0.59 -18.90 -11.02
N ASP A 35 0.30 -18.56 -12.28
CA ASP A 35 1.27 -18.64 -13.36
C ASP A 35 2.49 -17.70 -13.12
N PRO A 36 3.74 -18.23 -13.15
CA PRO A 36 4.95 -17.45 -12.96
C PRO A 36 5.11 -16.25 -13.91
N ARG A 37 4.52 -16.30 -15.11
CA ARG A 37 4.56 -15.19 -16.08
C ARG A 37 3.84 -13.96 -15.53
N ILE A 38 2.76 -14.16 -14.79
CA ILE A 38 1.96 -13.08 -14.21
C ILE A 38 2.57 -12.65 -12.88
N THR A 39 2.87 -13.59 -11.98
CA THR A 39 3.39 -13.27 -10.64
C THR A 39 4.71 -12.49 -10.72
N ARG A 40 5.67 -12.92 -11.55
CA ARG A 40 7.00 -12.30 -11.65
C ARG A 40 6.99 -10.95 -12.36
N PHE A 41 5.98 -10.70 -13.19
CA PHE A 41 5.79 -9.39 -13.80
C PHE A 41 5.08 -8.43 -12.87
N MET A 42 3.95 -8.87 -12.28
CA MET A 42 3.08 -7.99 -11.51
C MET A 42 3.57 -7.71 -10.10
N LEU A 43 4.03 -8.72 -9.34
CA LEU A 43 4.33 -8.53 -7.92
C LEU A 43 5.42 -7.48 -7.66
N PRO A 44 6.54 -7.42 -8.42
CA PRO A 44 7.54 -6.37 -8.23
C PRO A 44 7.00 -4.96 -8.53
N ILE A 45 6.06 -4.83 -9.47
CA ILE A 45 5.43 -3.56 -9.82
C ILE A 45 4.40 -3.19 -8.74
N ALA A 46 3.58 -4.15 -8.32
CA ALA A 46 2.51 -3.96 -7.35
C ALA A 46 3.07 -3.64 -5.96
N SER A 47 4.10 -4.35 -5.50
CA SER A 47 4.74 -4.10 -4.20
C SER A 47 5.25 -2.67 -4.06
N ASN A 48 5.48 -2.01 -5.19
CA ASN A 48 5.97 -0.64 -5.26
C ASN A 48 4.85 0.41 -5.44
N LEU A 49 3.87 0.12 -6.30
CA LEU A 49 2.84 1.08 -6.66
C LEU A 49 1.56 0.98 -5.82
N ASN A 50 1.29 -0.17 -5.21
CA ASN A 50 0.03 -0.45 -4.52
C ASN A 50 0.13 -0.16 -3.01
N MET A 51 0.20 1.12 -2.68
CA MET A 51 0.34 1.61 -1.30
C MET A 51 -0.99 2.06 -0.68
N ASN A 52 -2.06 1.26 -0.83
CA ASN A 52 -3.41 1.61 -0.37
C ASN A 52 -3.50 1.82 1.15
N GLY A 53 -2.80 1.00 1.94
CA GLY A 53 -2.72 1.15 3.39
C GLY A 53 -2.06 2.47 3.79
N SER A 54 -1.01 2.86 3.08
CA SER A 54 -0.30 4.13 3.30
C SER A 54 -1.19 5.33 2.98
N VAL A 55 -1.88 5.31 1.84
CA VAL A 55 -2.86 6.37 1.47
C VAL A 55 -3.96 6.47 2.52
N LEU A 56 -4.49 5.34 3.00
CA LEU A 56 -5.52 5.33 4.03
C LEU A 56 -5.03 5.99 5.33
N TYR A 57 -3.81 5.64 5.76
CA TYR A 57 -3.18 6.25 6.93
C TYR A 57 -2.95 7.74 6.76
N GLU A 58 -2.43 8.18 5.61
CA GLU A 58 -2.16 9.59 5.32
C GLU A 58 -3.44 10.43 5.37
N VAL A 59 -4.49 9.98 4.67
CA VAL A 59 -5.79 10.67 4.66
C VAL A 59 -6.40 10.71 6.06
N ALA A 60 -6.38 9.60 6.79
CA ALA A 60 -6.90 9.54 8.16
C ALA A 60 -6.11 10.47 9.09
N SER A 61 -4.79 10.52 8.95
CA SER A 61 -3.90 11.37 9.75
C SER A 61 -4.16 12.85 9.51
N VAL A 62 -4.28 13.27 8.25
CA VAL A 62 -4.57 14.67 7.89
C VAL A 62 -5.94 15.09 8.43
N VAL A 63 -6.96 14.23 8.29
CA VAL A 63 -8.30 14.48 8.83
C VAL A 63 -8.27 14.58 10.35
N PHE A 64 -7.53 13.69 11.02
CA PHE A 64 -7.35 13.71 12.46
C PHE A 64 -6.71 15.00 12.95
N ILE A 65 -5.63 15.47 12.30
CA ILE A 65 -4.96 16.72 12.66
C ILE A 65 -5.87 17.94 12.42
N ALA A 66 -6.66 17.95 11.35
CA ALA A 66 -7.63 19.00 11.11
C ALA A 66 -8.69 19.05 12.22
N GLN A 67 -9.22 17.89 12.64
CA GLN A 67 -10.18 17.79 13.73
C GLN A 67 -9.58 18.21 15.07
N LEU A 68 -8.34 17.82 15.35
CA LEU A 68 -7.60 18.20 16.57
C LEU A 68 -7.44 19.72 16.68
N ASN A 69 -7.24 20.40 15.54
CA ASN A 69 -7.14 21.85 15.46
C ASN A 69 -8.50 22.57 15.31
N ASN A 70 -9.63 21.87 15.44
CA ASN A 70 -10.98 22.40 15.23
C ASN A 70 -11.18 23.04 13.83
N ILE A 71 -10.49 22.54 12.81
CA ILE A 71 -10.60 23.02 11.44
C ILE A 71 -11.70 22.23 10.72
N HIS A 72 -12.65 22.95 10.15
CA HIS A 72 -13.68 22.34 9.31
C HIS A 72 -13.16 22.08 7.89
N LEU A 73 -13.10 20.81 7.49
CA LEU A 73 -12.74 20.42 6.14
C LEU A 73 -13.95 20.58 5.20
N ASN A 74 -13.80 21.40 4.17
CA ASN A 74 -14.79 21.54 3.10
C ASN A 74 -14.51 20.53 1.97
N GLY A 75 -15.41 20.46 0.98
CA GLY A 75 -15.26 19.54 -0.15
C GLY A 75 -13.96 19.72 -0.94
N SER A 76 -13.46 20.95 -1.11
CA SER A 76 -12.18 21.21 -1.78
C SER A 76 -10.98 20.67 -0.99
N HIS A 77 -11.00 20.77 0.34
CA HIS A 77 -9.94 20.18 1.17
C HIS A 77 -9.92 18.67 1.00
N ILE A 78 -11.07 17.99 1.05
CA ILE A 78 -11.14 16.53 0.88
C ILE A 78 -10.57 16.11 -0.47
N ILE A 79 -10.97 16.78 -1.57
CA ILE A 79 -10.45 16.47 -2.91
C ILE A 79 -8.94 16.67 -2.98
N ASN A 80 -8.42 17.79 -2.47
CA ASN A 80 -6.99 18.07 -2.49
C ASN A 80 -6.20 17.06 -1.64
N ILE A 81 -6.68 16.73 -0.43
CA ILE A 81 -6.08 15.71 0.44
C ILE A 81 -5.99 14.37 -0.30
N SER A 82 -7.10 13.92 -0.92
CA SER A 82 -7.12 12.66 -1.66
C SER A 82 -6.15 12.65 -2.84
N LEU A 83 -6.09 13.74 -3.61
CA LEU A 83 -5.19 13.84 -4.77
C LEU A 83 -3.72 13.89 -4.33
N THR A 84 -3.40 14.67 -3.31
CA THR A 84 -2.02 14.78 -2.81
C THR A 84 -1.56 13.49 -2.12
N ALA A 85 -2.43 12.78 -1.39
CA ALA A 85 -2.12 11.48 -0.82
C ALA A 85 -1.85 10.42 -1.91
N ALA A 86 -2.71 10.37 -2.93
CA ALA A 86 -2.50 9.47 -4.08
C ALA A 86 -1.20 9.80 -4.85
N ALA A 87 -0.81 11.07 -4.94
CA ALA A 87 0.47 11.46 -5.54
C ALA A 87 1.67 11.12 -4.64
N SER A 88 1.53 11.31 -3.33
CA SER A 88 2.56 11.04 -2.32
C SER A 88 2.95 9.56 -2.28
N CYS A 89 1.96 8.67 -2.34
CA CYS A 89 2.21 7.24 -2.18
C CYS A 89 3.04 6.62 -3.32
N MET A 90 3.15 7.26 -4.49
CA MET A 90 4.02 6.78 -5.58
C MET A 90 5.51 7.12 -5.39
N GLY A 91 5.86 8.01 -4.46
CA GLY A 91 7.23 8.52 -4.27
C GLY A 91 7.88 8.15 -2.94
N ALA A 92 7.19 7.36 -2.11
CA ALA A 92 7.47 7.17 -0.68
C ALA A 92 8.22 5.87 -0.34
N GLU A 93 8.92 5.27 -1.30
CA GLU A 93 9.31 3.86 -1.17
C GLU A 93 10.68 3.59 -0.56
N GLY A 94 10.72 2.61 0.35
CA GLY A 94 11.93 1.99 0.88
C GLY A 94 12.42 2.49 2.23
N VAL A 95 11.76 3.48 2.83
CA VAL A 95 12.11 3.97 4.18
C VAL A 95 10.95 3.67 5.14
N PRO A 96 11.17 2.79 6.15
CA PRO A 96 10.20 2.54 7.20
C PRO A 96 9.81 3.83 7.93
N ALA A 97 8.55 3.93 8.37
CA ALA A 97 8.04 5.12 9.08
C ALA A 97 8.21 6.45 8.30
N ILE A 98 7.87 6.45 7.01
CA ILE A 98 7.77 7.66 6.17
C ILE A 98 6.39 8.35 6.27
N GLY A 99 5.37 7.64 6.73
CA GLY A 99 3.98 8.10 6.74
C GLY A 99 3.73 9.42 7.47
N ALA A 100 4.41 9.69 8.60
CA ALA A 100 4.25 10.97 9.30
C ALA A 100 4.86 12.13 8.50
N LEU A 101 5.97 11.87 7.80
CA LEU A 101 6.62 12.85 6.93
C LEU A 101 5.76 13.16 5.70
N THR A 102 5.15 12.16 5.07
CA THR A 102 4.24 12.37 3.94
C THR A 102 2.94 13.05 4.38
N SER A 103 2.41 12.70 5.57
CA SER A 103 1.27 13.39 6.16
C SER A 103 1.57 14.88 6.41
N LEU A 104 2.77 15.20 6.89
CA LEU A 104 3.25 16.59 7.05
C LEU A 104 3.31 17.33 5.70
N PHE A 105 3.80 16.65 4.66
CA PHE A 105 3.81 17.19 3.30
C PHE A 105 2.40 17.49 2.79
N ILE A 106 1.45 16.57 2.98
CA ILE A 106 0.04 16.74 2.57
C ILE A 106 -0.62 17.90 3.33
N LEU A 107 -0.43 17.97 4.65
CA LEU A 107 -0.92 19.10 5.47
C LEU A 107 -0.40 20.44 4.91
N SER A 108 0.89 20.51 4.60
CA SER A 108 1.52 21.71 4.04
C SER A 108 1.00 22.05 2.64
N ALA A 109 0.81 21.05 1.78
CA ALA A 109 0.30 21.22 0.42
C ALA A 109 -1.16 21.73 0.38
N VAL A 110 -1.98 21.33 1.36
CA VAL A 110 -3.38 21.75 1.49
C VAL A 110 -3.52 23.05 2.31
N GLY A 111 -2.44 23.53 2.94
CA GLY A 111 -2.43 24.77 3.73
C GLY A 111 -2.97 24.60 5.16
N LEU A 112 -2.90 23.39 5.71
CA LEU A 112 -3.32 23.06 7.07
C LEU A 112 -2.13 23.15 8.05
N PRO A 113 -2.38 23.48 9.34
CA PRO A 113 -1.33 23.51 10.35
C PRO A 113 -0.71 22.12 10.53
N ALA A 114 0.62 22.11 10.53
CA ALA A 114 1.42 20.90 10.49
C ALA A 114 2.22 20.67 11.80
N LYS A 115 2.07 21.57 12.77
CA LYS A 115 2.83 21.59 14.03
C LYS A 115 2.51 20.38 14.91
N GLU A 116 1.28 19.89 14.83
CA GLU A 116 0.78 18.74 15.58
C GLU A 116 1.09 17.40 14.92
N ALA A 117 1.69 17.38 13.72
CA ALA A 117 2.06 16.15 13.00
C ALA A 117 3.08 15.29 13.78
N SER A 118 3.81 15.90 14.73
CA SER A 118 4.69 15.18 15.66
C SER A 118 3.96 14.12 16.50
N LEU A 119 2.65 14.25 16.72
CA LEU A 119 1.82 13.25 17.38
C LEU A 119 1.66 11.97 16.54
N LEU A 120 1.72 12.08 15.21
CA LEU A 120 1.55 10.96 14.29
C LEU A 120 2.75 10.00 14.37
N VAL A 121 3.96 10.54 14.55
CA VAL A 121 5.21 9.77 14.66
C VAL A 121 5.14 8.70 15.76
N LEU A 122 4.40 8.97 16.84
CA LEU A 122 4.25 8.02 17.94
C LEU A 122 3.45 6.77 17.55
N LEU A 123 2.39 6.95 16.74
CA LEU A 123 1.49 5.87 16.33
C LEU A 123 1.95 5.20 15.03
N GLU A 124 2.73 5.93 14.24
CA GLU A 124 3.25 5.50 12.95
C GLU A 124 3.90 4.13 13.01
N TRP A 125 4.78 3.89 13.99
CA TRP A 125 5.48 2.61 14.07
C TRP A 125 4.52 1.42 14.16
N ILE A 126 3.44 1.55 14.93
CA ILE A 126 2.43 0.48 15.07
C ILE A 126 1.58 0.37 13.81
N LEU A 127 1.15 1.50 13.25
CA LEU A 127 0.24 1.54 12.11
C LEU A 127 0.91 1.12 10.80
N ASP A 128 2.21 1.37 10.65
CA ASP A 128 3.00 1.01 9.47
C ASP A 128 3.01 -0.52 9.21
N HIS A 129 3.01 -1.32 10.28
CA HIS A 129 2.94 -2.77 10.19
C HIS A 129 1.59 -3.22 9.59
N PHE A 130 0.49 -2.59 9.99
CA PHE A 130 -0.84 -2.89 9.44
C PHE A 130 -1.01 -2.37 8.01
N ASN A 131 -0.45 -1.21 7.70
CA ASN A 131 -0.48 -0.66 6.35
C ASN A 131 0.23 -1.59 5.37
N THR A 132 1.40 -2.11 5.76
CA THR A 132 2.15 -3.09 4.98
C THR A 132 1.33 -4.36 4.72
N VAL A 133 0.63 -4.87 5.75
CA VAL A 133 -0.25 -6.04 5.59
C VAL A 133 -1.34 -5.77 4.55
N ILE A 134 -1.96 -4.59 4.57
CA ILE A 134 -2.99 -4.21 3.60
C ILE A 134 -2.42 -4.11 2.19
N ASN A 135 -1.24 -3.52 2.02
CA ASN A 135 -0.57 -3.38 0.74
C ASN A 135 -0.27 -4.76 0.13
N VAL A 136 0.43 -5.61 0.87
CA VAL A 136 0.80 -6.98 0.42
C VAL A 136 -0.45 -7.83 0.15
N TRP A 137 -1.50 -7.67 0.96
CA TRP A 137 -2.76 -8.35 0.71
C TRP A 137 -3.42 -7.89 -0.59
N GLY A 138 -3.40 -6.58 -0.86
CA GLY A 138 -3.87 -5.99 -2.12
C GLY A 138 -3.10 -6.52 -3.33
N ASP A 139 -1.78 -6.68 -3.23
CA ASP A 139 -0.95 -7.23 -4.30
C ASP A 139 -1.36 -8.66 -4.65
N CYS A 140 -1.56 -9.49 -3.62
CA CYS A 140 -2.01 -10.87 -3.81
C CYS A 140 -3.38 -10.94 -4.50
N ILE A 141 -4.30 -10.05 -4.15
CA ILE A 141 -5.63 -9.96 -4.78
C ILE A 141 -5.51 -9.48 -6.23
N GLY A 142 -4.71 -8.45 -6.49
CA GLY A 142 -4.52 -7.90 -7.84
C GLY A 142 -3.94 -8.93 -8.78
N VAL A 143 -2.93 -9.68 -8.33
CA VAL A 143 -2.33 -10.79 -9.09
C VAL A 143 -3.34 -11.92 -9.32
N ALA A 144 -4.12 -12.29 -8.29
CA ALA A 144 -5.14 -13.32 -8.44
C ALA A 144 -6.21 -12.93 -9.47
N LEU A 145 -6.61 -11.65 -9.48
CA LEU A 145 -7.58 -11.11 -10.43
C LEU A 145 -7.04 -11.16 -11.86
N VAL A 146 -5.83 -10.64 -12.09
CA VAL A 146 -5.22 -10.66 -13.43
C VAL A 146 -4.95 -12.08 -13.89
N HIS A 147 -4.48 -12.96 -13.01
CA HIS A 147 -4.34 -14.38 -13.31
C HIS A 147 -5.64 -15.02 -13.78
N HIS A 148 -6.76 -14.70 -13.11
CA HIS A 148 -8.06 -15.20 -13.50
C HIS A 148 -8.53 -14.64 -14.85
N LEU A 149 -8.31 -13.35 -15.11
CA LEU A 149 -8.75 -12.69 -16.35
C LEU A 149 -7.90 -13.10 -17.56
N SER A 150 -6.61 -13.37 -17.37
CA SER A 150 -5.67 -13.71 -18.45
C SER A 150 -5.58 -15.22 -18.76
N GLN A 151 -6.44 -16.07 -18.21
CA GLN A 151 -6.37 -17.53 -18.43
C GLN A 151 -6.38 -17.91 -19.92
N ASN A 152 -7.20 -17.25 -20.74
CA ASN A 152 -7.26 -17.51 -22.18
C ASN A 152 -5.96 -17.11 -22.89
N GLU A 153 -5.36 -16.00 -22.49
CA GLU A 153 -4.09 -15.49 -23.06
C GLU A 153 -2.93 -16.44 -22.73
N LEU A 154 -2.91 -16.96 -21.50
CA LEU A 154 -1.93 -17.96 -21.06
C LEU A 154 -2.04 -19.25 -21.89
N LEU A 155 -3.26 -19.74 -22.11
CA LEU A 155 -3.51 -20.94 -22.92
C LEU A 155 -3.07 -20.76 -24.38
N VAL A 156 -3.36 -19.59 -24.97
CA VAL A 156 -2.92 -19.27 -26.34
C VAL A 156 -1.40 -19.22 -26.43
N GLN A 157 -0.73 -18.62 -25.44
CA GLN A 157 0.74 -18.62 -25.37
C GLN A 157 1.31 -20.03 -25.25
N ASP A 158 0.70 -20.90 -24.44
CA ASP A 158 1.16 -22.28 -24.25
C ASP A 158 1.02 -23.12 -25.53
N GLN A 159 0.01 -22.85 -26.35
CA GLN A 159 -0.18 -23.48 -27.66
C GLN A 159 0.78 -22.95 -28.73
N SER A 160 1.32 -21.74 -28.56
CA SER A 160 2.27 -21.12 -29.49
C SER A 160 3.73 -21.51 -29.25
N ARG A 161 4.00 -22.31 -28.21
CA ARG A 161 5.30 -22.88 -27.87
C ARG A 161 5.42 -24.33 -28.33
#